data_AF-A0A6S7JUB2-F1
#
_entry.id   AF-A0A6S7JUB2-F1
#
_cell.length_a   1.000
_cell.length_b   1.000
_cell.length_c   1.000
_cell.angle_alpha   90.00
_cell.angle_beta   90.00
_cell.angle_gamma   90.00
#
_symmetry.space_group_name_H-M   'P 1'
#
loop_
_entity.id
_entity.type
_entity.pdbx_description
1 polymer ?
#
loop_
_entity_poly.entity_id
_entity_poly.type
_entity_poly.pdbx_seq_one_letter_code
_entity_poly.pdbx_strand_id
1 'polypeptide(L)'
;MDLATSNIKTLARRSWLRGITLDYTSKRVYWIEKGRDIYSSDYDFQHEKKITTGSFSDYMLAIFGDSLYFQKRDPFSINRMNVSNRNTVHRILVDRAYEDLIVFHSSLQPM
;
A
#
# COMPACT_ATOMS: atom_id res chain seq x y z
N MET A 1 2.64 18.50 8.20
CA MET A 1 1.69 17.49 8.75
C MET A 1 1.16 18.06 10.04
N ASP A 2 -0.16 18.17 10.21
CA ASP A 2 -0.75 18.67 11.47
C ASP A 2 -0.72 17.54 12.51
N LEU A 3 0.24 17.62 13.43
CA LEU A 3 0.35 16.70 14.57
C LEU A 3 -0.50 17.17 15.77
N ALA A 4 -1.08 18.37 15.70
CA ALA A 4 -1.84 18.99 16.80
C ALA A 4 -3.28 18.48 16.88
N THR A 5 -3.67 17.47 16.08
CA THR A 5 -4.97 16.78 16.06
C THR A 5 -6.20 17.67 15.75
N SER A 6 -6.00 18.97 15.55
CA SER A 6 -7.08 19.94 15.29
C SER A 6 -7.82 19.71 13.96
N ASN A 7 -7.23 18.96 13.03
CA ASN A 7 -7.77 18.73 11.69
C ASN A 7 -8.07 17.25 11.38
N ILE A 8 -8.43 16.43 12.39
CA ILE A 8 -8.81 15.03 12.17
C ILE A 8 -10.17 14.96 11.46
N LYS A 9 -10.22 14.27 10.31
CA LYS A 9 -11.44 14.05 9.53
C LYS A 9 -11.58 12.57 9.16
N THR A 10 -12.81 12.06 9.17
CA THR A 10 -13.13 10.76 8.58
C THR A 10 -13.35 10.94 7.09
N LEU A 11 -12.50 10.33 6.26
CA LEU A 11 -12.59 10.43 4.79
C LEU A 11 -13.27 9.20 4.16
N ALA A 12 -13.13 8.03 4.78
CA ALA A 12 -13.78 6.80 4.35
C ALA A 12 -14.06 5.88 5.54
N ARG A 13 -15.11 5.05 5.42
CA ARG A 13 -15.42 3.98 6.38
C ARG A 13 -15.29 2.63 5.68
N ARG A 14 -14.32 1.82 6.10
CA ARG A 14 -14.03 0.50 5.52
C ARG A 14 -14.13 -0.58 6.59
N SER A 15 -14.65 -1.74 6.21
CA SER A 15 -14.97 -2.82 7.15
C SER A 15 -13.76 -3.67 7.56
N TRP A 16 -12.64 -3.57 6.83
CA TRP A 16 -11.42 -4.33 7.14
C TRP A 16 -10.21 -3.74 6.42
N LEU A 17 -9.44 -2.89 7.08
CA LEU A 17 -8.16 -2.39 6.57
C LEU A 17 -7.03 -3.23 7.15
N ARG A 18 -6.11 -3.68 6.30
CA ARG A 18 -4.94 -4.48 6.73
C ARG A 18 -3.62 -3.72 6.63
N GLY A 19 -3.48 -2.87 5.62
CA GLY A 19 -2.28 -2.10 5.36
C GLY A 19 -2.60 -0.82 4.60
N ILE A 20 -1.80 0.22 4.82
CA ILE A 20 -1.97 1.54 4.23
C ILE A 20 -0.60 2.17 4.01
N THR A 21 -0.41 2.88 2.90
CA THR A 21 0.81 3.63 2.62
C THR A 21 0.47 4.91 1.86
N LEU A 22 1.34 5.92 1.96
CA LEU A 22 1.21 7.20 1.29
C LEU A 22 2.29 7.36 0.23
N ASP A 23 1.90 7.80 -0.96
CA ASP A 23 2.81 8.34 -1.96
C ASP A 23 2.75 9.87 -1.91
N TYR A 24 3.79 10.47 -1.36
CA TYR A 24 3.90 11.93 -1.23
C TYR A 24 4.12 12.64 -2.55
N THR A 25 4.67 11.96 -3.55
CA THR A 25 4.95 12.53 -4.87
C THR A 25 3.66 12.65 -5.68
N SER A 26 2.88 11.56 -5.76
CA SER A 26 1.63 11.55 -6.51
C SER A 26 0.41 12.00 -5.69
N LYS A 27 0.60 12.28 -4.39
CA LYS A 27 -0.46 12.65 -3.43
C LYS A 27 -1.58 11.61 -3.37
N ARG A 28 -1.20 10.34 -3.33
CA ARG A 28 -2.14 9.22 -3.28
C ARG A 28 -1.95 8.39 -2.02
N VAL A 29 -3.05 7.88 -1.52
CA VAL A 29 -3.08 6.83 -0.51
C VAL A 29 -3.32 5.50 -1.22
N TYR A 30 -2.69 4.44 -0.71
CA TYR A 30 -2.93 3.07 -1.14
C TYR A 30 -3.26 2.22 0.09
N TRP A 31 -4.22 1.31 -0.02
CA TRP A 31 -4.61 0.46 1.11
C TRP A 31 -5.11 -0.91 0.67
N ILE A 32 -5.14 -1.86 1.60
CA ILE A 32 -5.67 -3.21 1.41
C ILE A 32 -7.02 -3.36 2.13
N GLU A 33 -8.06 -3.82 1.42
CA GLU A 33 -9.38 -4.14 1.98
C GLU A 33 -9.68 -5.64 2.10
N LYS A 34 -10.73 -6.00 2.86
CA LYS A 34 -11.31 -7.36 2.90
C LYS A 34 -11.54 -7.86 1.49
N GLY A 35 -11.11 -9.08 1.19
CA GLY A 35 -11.23 -9.64 -0.17
C GLY A 35 -9.93 -9.52 -0.98
N ARG A 36 -8.87 -8.97 -0.37
CA ARG A 36 -7.48 -9.11 -0.83
C ARG A 36 -7.12 -8.21 -2.02
N ASP A 37 -7.73 -7.03 -2.09
CA ASP A 37 -7.50 -6.05 -3.15
C ASP A 37 -6.76 -4.83 -2.63
N ILE A 38 -5.90 -4.24 -3.47
CA ILE A 38 -5.29 -2.94 -3.22
C ILE A 38 -6.15 -1.89 -3.90
N TYR A 39 -6.43 -0.82 -3.17
CA TYR A 39 -7.14 0.36 -3.64
C TYR A 39 -6.24 1.58 -3.54
N SER A 40 -6.61 2.64 -4.25
CA SER A 40 -5.95 3.91 -4.17
C SER A 40 -6.91 5.06 -4.36
N SER A 41 -6.67 6.16 -3.68
CA SER A 41 -7.36 7.42 -3.84
C SER A 41 -6.37 8.58 -3.71
N ASP A 42 -6.79 9.77 -4.10
CA ASP A 42 -6.16 11.01 -3.65
C ASP A 42 -6.45 11.27 -2.16
N TYR A 43 -5.76 12.26 -1.57
CA TYR A 43 -5.82 12.54 -0.13
C TYR A 43 -7.17 13.10 0.34
N ASP A 44 -7.99 13.65 -0.54
CA ASP A 44 -9.36 14.07 -0.27
C ASP A 44 -10.40 12.98 -0.61
N PHE A 45 -9.93 11.80 -1.00
CA PHE A 45 -10.72 10.60 -1.30
C PHE A 45 -11.75 10.78 -2.44
N GLN A 46 -11.54 11.73 -3.35
CA GLN A 46 -12.44 11.99 -4.49
C GLN A 46 -12.24 11.02 -5.67
N HIS A 47 -11.03 10.48 -5.85
CA HIS A 47 -10.66 9.65 -7.00
C HIS A 47 -10.19 8.25 -6.61
N GLU A 48 -11.11 7.52 -5.96
CA GLU A 48 -10.90 6.14 -5.56
C GLU A 48 -10.91 5.20 -6.77
N LYS A 49 -9.96 4.27 -6.79
CA LYS A 49 -9.88 3.19 -7.78
C LYS A 49 -9.27 1.94 -7.19
N LYS A 50 -9.72 0.79 -7.68
CA LYS A 50 -9.08 -0.51 -7.44
C LYS A 50 -7.80 -0.63 -8.29
N ILE A 51 -6.72 -1.12 -7.68
CA ILE A 51 -5.37 -1.22 -8.25
C ILE A 51 -5.03 -2.65 -8.68
N THR A 52 -5.58 -3.66 -8.00
CA THR A 52 -5.11 -5.05 -8.10
C THR A 52 -5.57 -5.89 -9.28
N THR A 53 -4.68 -6.82 -9.65
CA THR A 53 -4.83 -7.97 -10.57
C THR A 53 -4.57 -9.28 -9.82
N GLY A 54 -5.36 -9.64 -8.81
CA GLY A 54 -5.24 -10.93 -8.12
C GLY A 54 -5.63 -10.92 -6.64
N SER A 55 -5.63 -12.09 -6.01
CA SER A 55 -5.98 -12.26 -4.60
C SER A 55 -4.71 -12.25 -3.72
N PHE A 56 -4.44 -11.11 -3.07
CA PHE A 56 -3.29 -10.90 -2.17
C PHE A 56 -3.60 -11.31 -0.73
N SER A 57 -3.05 -12.43 -0.28
CA SER A 57 -3.21 -12.84 1.11
C SER A 57 -2.33 -12.01 2.05
N ASP A 58 -2.93 -10.92 2.53
CA ASP A 58 -2.71 -10.22 3.80
C ASP A 58 -1.32 -9.62 4.13
N TYR A 59 -1.42 -8.57 4.96
CA TYR A 59 -0.48 -8.02 5.94
C TYR A 59 0.16 -6.67 5.63
N MET A 60 0.83 -6.46 4.49
CA MET A 60 1.69 -5.27 4.34
C MET A 60 1.66 -4.65 2.94
N LEU A 61 1.83 -3.33 2.90
CA LEU A 61 1.88 -2.53 1.68
C LEU A 61 2.86 -1.37 1.86
N ALA A 62 3.77 -1.21 0.92
CA ALA A 62 4.63 -0.03 0.82
C ALA A 62 4.67 0.49 -0.62
N ILE A 63 4.92 1.79 -0.80
CA ILE A 63 5.09 2.42 -2.11
C ILE A 63 6.46 3.10 -2.18
N PHE A 64 7.15 2.96 -3.31
CA PHE A 64 8.28 3.80 -3.65
C PHE A 64 8.38 3.98 -5.16
N GLY A 65 8.47 5.23 -5.60
CA GLY A 65 8.41 5.58 -7.01
C GLY A 65 7.12 5.06 -7.64
N ASP A 66 7.25 4.32 -8.74
CA ASP A 66 6.14 3.75 -9.49
C ASP A 66 5.70 2.35 -9.00
N SER A 67 6.25 1.89 -7.87
CA SER A 67 6.23 0.48 -7.49
C SER A 67 5.61 0.27 -6.10
N LEU A 68 4.57 -0.57 -6.05
CA LEU A 68 4.00 -1.11 -4.83
C LEU A 68 4.73 -2.38 -4.42
N TYR A 69 5.00 -2.52 -3.14
CA TYR A 69 5.58 -3.71 -2.54
C TYR A 69 4.58 -4.30 -1.56
N PHE A 70 4.38 -5.61 -1.63
CA PHE A 70 3.40 -6.30 -0.79
C PHE A 70 3.78 -7.77 -0.59
N GLN A 71 3.27 -8.34 0.51
CA GLN A 71 3.39 -9.77 0.78
C GLN A 71 2.24 -10.55 0.15
N LYS A 72 2.54 -11.74 -0.37
CA LYS A 72 1.56 -12.74 -0.81
C LYS A 72 1.79 -14.02 -0.03
N ARG A 73 0.73 -14.68 0.42
CA ARG A 73 0.76 -16.07 0.95
C ARG A 73 0.55 -17.08 -0.17
N ASP A 74 1.07 -18.28 0.07
CA ASP A 74 0.95 -19.45 -0.78
C ASP A 74 1.75 -19.39 -2.10
N PRO A 75 3.08 -19.54 -2.01
CA PRO A 75 3.88 -19.50 -0.78
C PRO A 75 4.16 -18.05 -0.36
N PHE A 76 4.69 -17.87 0.86
CA PHE A 76 5.02 -16.54 1.34
C PHE A 76 6.08 -15.89 0.45
N SER A 77 5.80 -14.68 0.01
CA SER A 77 6.72 -13.90 -0.80
C SER A 77 6.50 -12.40 -0.74
N ILE A 78 7.57 -11.65 -0.89
CA ILE A 78 7.54 -10.20 -1.12
C ILE A 78 7.57 -9.96 -2.62
N ASN A 79 6.63 -9.17 -3.12
CA ASN A 79 6.44 -8.91 -4.54
C ASN A 79 6.50 -7.41 -4.83
N ARG A 80 6.94 -7.03 -6.03
CA ARG A 80 6.87 -5.65 -6.53
C ARG A 80 5.89 -5.56 -7.70
N MET A 81 4.99 -4.59 -7.70
CA MET A 81 4.08 -4.31 -8.81
C MET A 81 4.20 -2.86 -9.27
N ASN A 82 4.35 -2.64 -10.56
CA ASN A 82 4.29 -1.30 -11.13
C ASN A 82 2.83 -0.78 -11.14
N VAL A 83 2.65 0.45 -10.67
CA VAL A 83 1.34 1.09 -10.48
C VAL A 83 0.69 1.53 -11.79
N SER A 84 1.44 1.80 -12.86
CA SER A 84 0.83 2.23 -14.12
C SER A 84 0.35 1.03 -14.94
N ASN A 85 1.20 0.01 -15.12
CA ASN A 85 0.93 -1.12 -15.99
C ASN A 85 0.46 -2.39 -15.26
N ARG A 86 0.44 -2.41 -13.92
CA ARG A 86 0.01 -3.55 -13.08
C ARG A 86 0.87 -4.81 -13.23
N ASN A 87 2.03 -4.71 -13.87
CA ASN A 87 2.95 -5.83 -13.99
C ASN A 87 3.62 -6.09 -12.64
N THR A 88 3.51 -7.34 -12.18
CA THR A 88 4.15 -7.81 -10.96
C THR A 88 5.42 -8.55 -11.31
N VAL A 89 6.55 -8.10 -10.78
CA VAL A 89 7.89 -8.64 -11.04
C VAL A 89 8.71 -8.62 -9.75
N HIS A 90 9.70 -9.50 -9.63
CA HIS A 90 10.45 -9.79 -8.39
C HIS A 90 9.60 -10.43 -7.30
N ARG A 91 9.96 -11.66 -6.98
CA ARG A 91 9.38 -12.46 -5.91
C ARG A 91 10.52 -12.96 -5.04
N ILE A 92 10.63 -12.43 -3.83
CA ILE A 92 11.53 -12.98 -2.81
C ILE A 92 10.70 -13.96 -2.00
N LEU A 93 11.05 -15.24 -2.03
CA LEU A 93 10.43 -16.23 -1.15
C LEU A 93 10.87 -15.97 0.29
N VAL A 94 9.91 -16.06 1.20
CA VAL A 94 10.17 -15.95 2.63
C VAL A 94 9.59 -17.18 3.33
N ASP A 95 10.15 -17.53 4.47
CA ASP A 95 9.81 -18.72 5.25
C ASP A 95 8.54 -18.55 6.09
N ARG A 96 8.14 -17.31 6.38
CA ARG A 96 6.97 -16.95 7.19
C ARG A 96 6.28 -15.68 6.72
N ALA A 97 5.11 -15.41 7.28
CA ALA A 97 4.51 -14.08 7.19
C ALA A 97 5.27 -13.09 8.09
N TYR A 98 5.54 -11.91 7.55
CA TYR A 98 5.90 -10.73 8.33
C TYR A 98 4.65 -9.88 8.61
N GLU A 99 4.75 -9.01 9.61
CA GLU A 99 3.65 -8.13 10.05
C GLU A 99 3.68 -6.76 9.36
N ASP A 100 4.85 -6.28 8.94
CA ASP A 100 5.01 -4.94 8.35
C ASP A 100 6.07 -4.92 7.24
N LEU A 101 5.95 -3.93 6.35
CA LEU A 101 6.87 -3.64 5.26
C LEU A 101 7.04 -2.14 5.11
N ILE A 102 8.27 -1.69 5.23
CA ILE A 102 8.65 -0.30 5.01
C ILE A 102 9.70 -0.23 3.91
N VAL A 103 9.65 0.84 3.11
CA VAL A 103 10.76 1.20 2.23
C VAL A 103 11.65 2.18 2.98
N PHE A 104 12.91 1.80 3.15
CA PHE A 104 13.93 2.69 3.69
C PHE A 104 14.68 3.38 2.55
N HIS A 105 14.44 4.68 2.37
CA HIS A 105 15.13 5.51 1.38
C HIS A 105 15.19 6.96 1.86
N SER A 106 16.31 7.65 1.61
CA SER A 106 16.53 9.02 2.09
C SER A 106 15.46 10.01 1.61
N SER A 107 14.94 9.82 0.39
CA SER A 107 13.88 10.68 -0.15
C SER A 107 12.51 10.50 0.52
N LEU A 108 12.30 9.41 1.27
CA LEU A 108 11.06 9.18 2.03
C LEU A 108 11.16 9.71 3.47
N GLN A 109 12.34 10.16 3.88
CA GLN A 109 12.62 10.76 5.19
C GLN A 109 13.40 12.07 5.01
N PRO A 110 12.82 13.10 4.35
CA PRO A 110 13.48 14.40 4.29
C PRO A 110 13.65 14.94 5.72
N MET A 111 14.87 15.37 6.05
CA MET A 111 15.15 16.14 7.27
C MET A 111 14.39 17.46 7.29
#